data_AF-A0A496XUQ8-F1
#
_entry.id   AF-A0A496XUQ8-F1
#
_cell.length_a   1.000
_cell.length_b   1.000
_cell.length_c   1.000
_cell.angle_alpha   90.00
_cell.angle_beta   90.00
_cell.angle_gamma   90.00
#
_symmetry.space_group_name_H-M   'P 1'
#
loop_
_entity.id
_entity.type
_entity.pdbx_description
1 polymer ?
#
loop_
_entity_poly.entity_id
_entity_poly.type
_entity_poly.pdbx_seq_one_letter_code
_entity_poly.pdbx_strand_id
1 'polypeptide(L)' 'MKVSIHAGQRFLERVIATRNYTCFDVNTAIAYLEKVLEDVVPTSRTAQFALPGFENYKVVYRDNNVITIIPKGDKHV' A
#
# COMPACT_ATOMS: atom_id res chain seq x y z
N MET A 1 7.23 6.06 -7.07
CA MET A 1 7.15 5.83 -5.61
C MET A 1 7.60 4.39 -5.34
N LYS A 2 8.44 4.13 -4.33
CA LYS A 2 8.83 2.73 -4.01
C LYS A 2 7.84 2.10 -3.05
N VAL A 3 7.57 0.80 -3.19
CA VAL A 3 6.67 0.08 -2.29
C VAL A 3 7.48 -0.90 -1.44
N SER A 4 7.34 -0.82 -0.12
CA SER A 4 8.00 -1.75 0.78
C SER A 4 7.40 -3.17 0.71
N ILE A 5 8.20 -4.17 1.05
CA ILE A 5 7.74 -5.57 1.19
C ILE A 5 6.56 -5.64 2.15
N HIS A 6 6.63 -4.91 3.26
CA HIS A 6 5.54 -4.86 4.23
C HIS A 6 4.24 -4.33 3.64
N ALA A 7 4.30 -3.28 2.81
CA ALA A 7 3.13 -2.76 2.14
C ALA A 7 2.51 -3.76 1.16
N GLY A 8 3.34 -4.49 0.39
CA GLY A 8 2.88 -5.57 -0.49
C GLY A 8 2.16 -6.69 0.27
N GLN A 9 2.73 -7.13 1.40
CA GLN A 9 2.08 -8.11 2.29
C GLN A 9 0.73 -7.59 2.81
N ARG A 10 0.68 -6.35 3.30
CA ARG A 10 -0.57 -5.76 3.81
C ARG A 10 -1.64 -5.59 2.75
N PHE A 11 -1.26 -5.34 1.50
CA PHE A 11 -2.21 -5.33 0.40
C PHE A 11 -2.84 -6.71 0.20
N LEU A 12 -2.04 -7.77 0.14
CA LEU A 12 -2.54 -9.14 0.00
C LEU A 12 -3.46 -9.53 1.17
N GLU A 13 -3.04 -9.23 2.40
CA GLU A 13 -3.78 -9.58 3.61
C GLU A 13 -5.08 -8.81 3.79
N ARG A 14 -5.05 -7.49 3.53
CA ARG A 14 -6.15 -6.59 3.89
C ARG A 14 -7.05 -6.28 2.71
N VAL A 15 -6.48 -6.07 1.53
CA VAL A 15 -7.22 -5.63 0.34
C VAL A 15 -7.68 -6.84 -0.48
N ILE A 16 -6.79 -7.80 -0.73
CA ILE A 16 -7.12 -9.04 -1.47
C ILE A 16 -7.73 -10.11 -0.55
N ALA A 17 -7.62 -9.94 0.77
CA ALA A 17 -8.12 -10.88 1.78
C ALA A 17 -7.52 -12.30 1.67
N THR A 18 -6.25 -12.41 1.25
CA THR A 18 -5.50 -13.68 1.26
C THR A 18 -4.41 -13.68 2.32
N ARG A 19 -4.31 -14.78 3.08
CA ARG A 19 -3.25 -14.99 4.09
C ARG A 19 -2.21 -16.01 3.65
N ASN A 20 -2.50 -16.76 2.59
CA ASN A 20 -1.59 -17.74 2.02
C ASN A 20 -1.06 -17.18 0.72
N TYR A 21 0.15 -16.62 0.78
CA TYR A 21 0.82 -16.02 -0.36
C TYR A 21 2.31 -16.35 -0.32
N THR A 22 2.91 -16.39 -1.50
CA THR A 22 4.33 -16.66 -1.70
C THR A 22 5.12 -15.36 -1.81
N CYS A 23 6.45 -15.46 -1.82
CA CYS A 23 7.30 -14.31 -2.14
C CYS A 23 7.04 -13.77 -3.55
N PHE A 24 6.62 -14.63 -4.49
CA PHE A 24 6.26 -14.21 -5.85
C PHE A 24 5.03 -13.30 -5.82
N ASP A 25 3.98 -13.71 -5.09
CA ASP A 25 2.76 -12.91 -4.96
C ASP A 25 3.02 -11.54 -4.33
N VAL A 26 3.92 -11.49 -3.34
CA VAL A 26 4.34 -10.22 -2.71
C VAL A 26 5.04 -9.32 -3.73
N ASN A 27 5.96 -9.87 -4.54
CA ASN A 27 6.63 -9.08 -5.59
C ASN A 27 5.65 -8.60 -6.67
N THR A 28 4.68 -9.43 -7.05
CA THR A 28 3.61 -9.03 -7.97
C THR A 28 2.73 -7.93 -7.37
N ALA A 29 2.39 -8.01 -6.09
CA ALA A 29 1.65 -6.98 -5.39
C ALA A 29 2.43 -5.65 -5.31
N ILE A 30 3.74 -5.70 -5.05
CA ILE A 30 4.63 -4.53 -5.08
C ILE A 30 4.60 -3.88 -6.46
N ALA A 31 4.85 -4.65 -7.53
CA ALA A 31 4.87 -4.12 -8.89
C ALA A 31 3.51 -3.52 -9.30
N TYR A 32 2.40 -4.16 -8.91
CA TYR A 32 1.07 -3.63 -9.10
C TYR A 32 0.88 -2.29 -8.39
N LEU A 33 1.24 -2.22 -7.10
CA LEU A 33 1.10 -1.00 -6.31
C LEU A 33 1.98 0.14 -6.83
N GLU A 34 3.21 -0.16 -7.27
CA GLU A 34 4.10 0.83 -7.87
C GLU A 34 3.47 1.47 -9.12
N LYS A 35 2.80 0.67 -9.95
CA LYS A 35 2.05 1.15 -11.11
C LYS A 35 0.80 1.93 -10.72
N VAL A 36 -0.01 1.43 -9.78
CA VAL A 36 -1.22 2.13 -9.29
C VAL A 36 -0.88 3.50 -8.69
N LEU A 37 0.30 3.64 -8.10
CA LEU A 37 0.75 4.84 -7.41
C LEU A 37 1.70 5.70 -8.25
N GLU A 38 1.85 5.40 -9.55
CA GLU A 38 2.81 6.11 -10.42
C GLU A 38 2.48 7.60 -10.58
N ASP A 39 1.19 7.92 -10.71
CA ASP A 39 0.68 9.29 -10.88
C ASP A 39 0.36 9.99 -9.55
N VAL A 40 0.54 9.32 -8.42
CA VAL A 40 0.28 9.92 -7.11
C VAL A 40 1.47 10.80 -6.71
N VAL A 41 1.21 12.12 -6.58
CA VAL A 41 2.20 13.10 -6.13
C VAL A 41 1.98 13.44 -4.66
N PRO A 42 2.82 12.93 -3.73
CA PRO A 42 2.69 13.26 -2.31
C PRO A 42 3.13 14.70 -2.07
N THR A 43 2.29 15.48 -1.39
CA THR A 43 2.57 16.90 -1.11
C THR A 43 3.48 17.12 0.11
N SER A 44 3.76 16.06 0.89
CA SER A 44 4.54 16.10 2.13
C SER A 44 5.46 14.89 2.27
N ARG A 45 6.52 15.02 3.10
CA ARG A 45 7.45 13.91 3.41
C ARG A 45 6.76 12.72 4.07
N THR A 46 5.69 12.97 4.85
CA THR A 46 4.81 11.95 5.42
C THR A 46 3.39 12.28 5.03
N ALA A 47 2.70 11.33 4.40
CA ALA A 47 1.34 11.52 3.90
C ALA A 47 0.50 10.27 4.13
N GLN A 48 -0.81 10.46 4.23
CA GLN A 48 -1.80 9.40 4.10
C GLN A 48 -2.77 9.79 3.00
N PHE A 49 -3.04 8.88 2.08
CA PHE A 49 -3.98 9.12 0.99
C PHE A 49 -4.79 7.84 0.70
N ALA A 50 -5.93 7.97 0.03
CA ALA A 50 -6.75 6.82 -0.32
C ALA A 50 -6.02 5.94 -1.36
N LEU A 51 -6.07 4.63 -1.20
CA LEU A 51 -5.52 3.72 -2.21
C LEU A 51 -6.40 3.80 -3.47
N PRO A 52 -5.86 4.18 -4.66
CA PRO A 52 -6.65 4.28 -5.87
C PRO A 52 -7.33 2.95 -6.23
N GLY A 53 -8.60 2.99 -6.61
CA GLY A 53 -9.42 1.79 -6.86
C GLY A 53 -9.89 1.05 -5.60
N PHE A 54 -9.41 1.43 -4.42
CA PHE A 54 -9.71 0.79 -3.14
C PHE A 54 -10.02 1.83 -2.07
N GLU A 55 -11.12 2.55 -2.27
CA GLU A 55 -11.45 3.72 -1.45
C GLU A 55 -11.59 3.42 0.04
N ASN A 56 -11.85 2.18 0.45
CA ASN A 56 -11.93 1.81 1.86
C ASN A 56 -10.55 1.64 2.53
N TYR A 57 -9.45 1.90 1.82
CA TYR A 57 -8.09 1.75 2.34
C TYR A 57 -7.29 3.03 2.17
N LYS A 58 -6.30 3.20 3.04
CA LYS A 58 -5.32 4.28 2.99
C LYS A 58 -3.92 3.72 2.82
N VAL A 59 -3.14 4.39 1.99
CA VAL A 59 -1.71 4.22 1.87
C VAL A 59 -1.03 5.12 2.89
N VAL A 60 -0.11 4.55 3.68
CA VAL A 60 0.81 5.31 4.54
C VAL A 60 2.13 5.46 3.82
N TYR A 61 2.50 6.71 3.56
CA TYR A 61 3.67 7.09 2.80
C TYR A 61 4.65 7.88 3.66
N ARG A 62 5.94 7.58 3.54
CA ARG A 62 7.04 8.32 4.17
C ARG A 62 8.28 8.29 3.29
N ASP A 63 8.92 9.45 3.10
CA ASP A 63 10.23 9.58 2.44
C ASP A 63 10.32 8.82 1.10
N ASN A 64 9.36 9.06 0.20
CA ASN A 64 9.25 8.42 -1.13
C ASN A 64 8.95 6.91 -1.12
N ASN A 65 8.56 6.36 0.02
CA ASN A 65 8.24 4.95 0.20
C ASN A 65 6.83 4.73 0.76
N VAL A 66 6.12 3.76 0.19
CA VAL A 66 4.90 3.22 0.79
C VAL A 66 5.28 2.22 1.87
N ILE A 67 4.89 2.53 3.10
CA ILE A 67 5.26 1.76 4.29
C ILE A 67 4.21 0.70 4.60
N THR A 68 2.93 1.04 4.48
CA THR A 68 1.83 0.11 4.79
C THR A 68 0.51 0.56 4.14
N ILE A 69 -0.46 -0.34 4.13
CA ILE A 69 -1.83 -0.10 3.67
C ILE A 69 -2.78 -0.49 4.80
N ILE A 70 -3.66 0.42 5.22
CA ILE A 70 -4.57 0.23 6.36
C ILE A 70 -6.03 0.48 5.96
N PRO A 71 -7.02 -0.15 6.61
CA PRO A 71 -8.43 0.18 6.40
C PRO A 71 -8.72 1.63 6.81
N LYS A 72 -9.65 2.29 6.12
CA LYS A 72 -10.21 3.57 6.56
C LYS A 72 -10.99 3.35 7.86
N GLY A 73 -10.66 4.12 8.88
CA GLY A 73 -11.31 4.06 10.20
C GLY A 73 -10.55 3.26 11.25
N ASP A 74 -9.47 2.57 10.87
CA ASP A 74 -8.60 1.90 11.83
C ASP A 74 -7.75 2.95 12.58
N LYS A 75 -7.93 3.05 13.90
CA LYS A 75 -7.26 4.03 14.77
C LYS A 75 -5.90 3.54 15.31
N HIS A 76 -5.37 2.44 14.79
CA HIS A 76 -4.11 1.88 15.30
C HIS A 76 -2.93 2.31 14.42
N VAL A 77 -2.35 3.45 14.82
CA VAL A 77 -0.95 3.82 14.57
C VAL A 77 -0.32 4.09 15.92
#